data_AF-A0A8J5LY64-F1
#
_entry.id   AF-A0A8J5LY64-F1
#
_cell.length_a   1.000
_cell.length_b   1.000
_cell.length_c   1.000
_cell.angle_alpha   90.00
_cell.angle_beta   90.00
_cell.angle_gamma   90.00
#
_symmetry.space_group_name_H-M   'P 1'
#
loop_
_entity.id
_entity.type
_entity.pdbx_description
1 polymer ?
#
loop_
_entity_poly.entity_id
_entity_poly.type
_entity_poly.pdbx_seq_one_letter_code
_entity_poly.pdbx_strand_id
1 'polypeptide(L)'
;MRNMPLSEVDNPLTRELAGISSSDHVSSRSPSTYIKYLVPLVEALVEKIRPLPFGVMLDGWTTKSTHYVAVPEDQSRAVEQ
;
A
#
# COMPACT_ATOMS: atom_id res chain seq x y z
N MET A 1 -17.57 10.89 -3.31
CA MET A 1 -16.27 11.41 -2.85
C MET A 1 -16.45 12.86 -2.45
N ARG A 2 -16.68 13.15 -1.17
CA ARG A 2 -16.73 14.54 -0.66
C ARG A 2 -15.55 14.72 0.30
N ASN A 3 -14.91 15.89 0.26
CA ASN A 3 -13.77 16.28 1.12
C ASN A 3 -12.43 15.56 0.86
N MET A 4 -12.16 15.13 -0.38
CA MET A 4 -10.81 14.66 -0.73
C MET A 4 -9.86 15.84 -0.99
N PRO A 5 -8.55 15.69 -0.73
CA PRO A 5 -7.54 16.65 -1.16
C PRO A 5 -7.64 16.89 -2.67
N LEU A 6 -7.36 18.12 -3.13
CA LEU A 6 -7.38 18.45 -4.56
C LEU A 6 -6.42 17.55 -5.37
N SER A 7 -5.30 17.15 -4.78
CA SER A 7 -4.35 16.22 -5.37
C SER A 7 -4.95 14.86 -5.74
N GLU A 8 -6.00 14.42 -5.03
CA GLU A 8 -6.67 13.15 -5.31
C GLU A 8 -7.68 13.26 -6.45
N VAL A 9 -8.23 14.45 -6.70
CA VAL A 9 -9.20 14.66 -7.79
C VAL A 9 -8.51 14.54 -9.16
N ASP A 10 -7.27 15.03 -9.25
CA ASP A 10 -6.48 15.00 -10.48
C ASP A 10 -5.69 13.68 -10.66
N ASN A 11 -5.66 12.81 -9.64
CA ASN A 11 -4.99 11.52 -9.74
C ASN A 11 -5.72 10.62 -10.75
N PRO A 12 -5.06 10.16 -11.84
CA PRO A 12 -5.70 9.35 -12.87
C PRO A 12 -6.35 8.06 -12.35
N LEU A 13 -5.71 7.39 -11.37
CA LEU A 13 -6.23 6.16 -10.76
C LEU A 13 -7.47 6.44 -9.90
N THR A 14 -7.45 7.54 -9.15
CA THR A 14 -8.59 7.97 -8.35
C THR A 14 -9.80 8.31 -9.24
N ARG A 15 -9.56 8.94 -10.40
CA ARG A 15 -10.60 9.23 -11.40
C ARG A 15 -11.18 7.97 -12.04
N GLU A 16 -10.33 7.01 -12.40
CA GLU A 16 -10.75 5.72 -12.95
C GLU A 16 -11.62 4.93 -11.96
N LEU A 17 -11.18 4.87 -10.70
CA LEU A 17 -11.91 4.18 -9.62
C LEU A 17 -13.24 4.86 -9.27
N ALA A 18 -13.32 6.19 -9.38
CA ALA A 18 -14.56 6.93 -9.21
C ALA A 18 -15.61 6.53 -10.28
N GLY A 19 -15.17 6.27 -11.51
CA GLY A 19 -16.01 5.76 -12.60
C GLY A 19 -16.59 4.39 -12.27
N ILE A 20 -15.75 3.45 -11.84
CA ILE A 20 -16.14 2.08 -11.46
C ILE A 20 -17.12 2.09 -10.27
N SER A 21 -16.86 2.92 -9.26
CA SER A 21 -17.73 3.04 -8.08
C SER A 21 -19.10 3.67 -8.38
N SER A 22 -19.24 4.33 -9.53
CA SER A 22 -20.48 4.99 -9.95
C SER A 22 -21.38 4.11 -10.82
N SER A 23 -20.81 3.13 -11.54
CA SER A 23 -21.55 2.18 -12.40
C SER A 23 -21.79 0.83 -11.73
N ASP A 24 -20.87 0.40 -10.87
CA ASP A 24 -20.90 -0.91 -10.24
C ASP A 24 -21.15 -0.73 -8.73
N HIS A 25 -22.06 -1.52 -8.16
CA HIS A 25 -22.34 -1.56 -6.71
C HIS A 25 -21.20 -2.20 -5.92
N VAL A 26 -19.97 -1.72 -6.11
CA VAL A 26 -18.78 -2.22 -5.45
C VAL A 26 -18.80 -1.74 -3.99
N SER A 27 -18.90 -2.70 -3.08
CA SER A 27 -18.79 -2.44 -1.64
C SER A 27 -17.43 -1.85 -1.30
N SER A 28 -17.39 -0.91 -0.36
CA SER A 28 -16.15 -0.37 0.19
C SER A 28 -15.26 -1.43 0.85
N ARG A 29 -15.80 -2.62 1.16
CA ARG A 29 -15.06 -3.76 1.69
C ARG A 29 -14.32 -4.57 0.62
N SER A 30 -14.75 -4.47 -0.64
CA SER A 30 -14.16 -5.23 -1.74
C SER A 30 -12.70 -4.85 -1.99
N PRO A 31 -12.31 -3.55 -2.06
CA PRO A 31 -10.92 -3.16 -2.22
C PRO A 31 -10.02 -3.62 -1.06
N SER A 32 -10.47 -3.50 0.19
CA SER A 32 -9.68 -3.96 1.34
C SER A 32 -9.41 -5.46 1.31
N THR A 33 -10.43 -6.25 0.95
CA THR A 33 -10.29 -7.70 0.80
C THR A 33 -9.37 -8.05 -0.35
N TYR A 34 -9.54 -7.37 -1.49
CA TYR A 34 -8.69 -7.56 -2.67
C TYR A 34 -7.22 -7.26 -2.37
N ILE A 35 -6.92 -6.10 -1.76
CA ILE A 35 -5.56 -5.71 -1.37
C ILE A 35 -4.95 -6.76 -0.44
N LYS A 36 -5.71 -7.21 0.57
CA LYS A 36 -5.24 -8.23 1.52
C LYS A 36 -4.76 -9.51 0.84
N TYR A 37 -5.43 -9.96 -0.23
CA TYR A 37 -5.04 -11.17 -0.95
C TYR A 37 -4.01 -10.93 -2.06
N LEU A 38 -3.99 -9.72 -2.64
CA LEU A 38 -3.05 -9.37 -3.71
C LEU A 38 -1.63 -9.16 -3.19
N VAL A 39 -1.49 -8.54 -2.01
CA VAL A 39 -0.18 -8.15 -1.44
C VAL A 39 0.82 -9.34 -1.38
N PRO A 40 0.48 -10.51 -0.81
CA PRO A 40 1.42 -11.64 -0.77
C PRO A 40 1.85 -12.15 -2.15
N LEU A 41 0.98 -12.05 -3.15
CA LEU A 41 1.29 -12.49 -4.52
C LEU A 41 2.30 -11.53 -5.18
N VAL A 42 2.14 -10.23 -4.96
CA VAL A 42 3.06 -9.21 -5.45
C VAL A 42 4.41 -9.33 -4.74
N GLU A 43 4.43 -9.56 -3.43
CA GLU A 43 5.66 -9.80 -2.66
C GLU A 43 6.47 -10.96 -3.24
N ALA A 44 5.83 -12.10 -3.51
CA ALA A 44 6.48 -13.28 -4.11
C ALA A 44 7.02 -13.03 -5.52
N LEU A 45 6.44 -12.09 -6.27
CA LEU A 45 6.95 -11.68 -7.58
C LEU A 45 8.15 -10.74 -7.44
N VAL A 46 8.08 -9.80 -6.51
CA VAL A 46 9.16 -8.85 -6.23
C VAL A 46 10.39 -9.57 -5.70
N GLU A 47 10.21 -10.58 -4.84
CA GLU A 47 11.31 -11.40 -4.30
C GLU A 47 12.16 -12.04 -5.41
N LYS A 48 11.53 -12.53 -6.48
CA LYS A 48 12.22 -13.15 -7.62
C LYS A 48 13.09 -12.18 -8.42
N ILE A 49 12.79 -10.89 -8.36
CA ILE A 49 13.45 -9.85 -9.16
C ILE A 49 14.42 -9.03 -8.30
N ARG A 50 14.34 -9.14 -6.97
CA ARG A 50 15.12 -8.34 -6.03
C ARG A 50 16.62 -8.68 -6.13
N PRO A 51 17.49 -7.72 -6.49
CA PRO A 51 18.93 -7.96 -6.47
C PRO A 51 19.44 -8.04 -5.03
N LEU A 52 20.42 -8.92 -4.79
CA LEU A 52 21.12 -9.03 -3.51
C LEU A 52 22.58 -8.54 -3.66
N PRO A 53 23.09 -7.65 -2.77
CA PRO A 53 22.40 -7.04 -1.61
C PRO A 53 21.48 -5.87 -2.00
N PHE A 54 20.43 -5.64 -1.20
CA PHE A 54 19.55 -4.45 -1.30
C PHE A 54 19.66 -3.59 -0.04
N GLY A 55 19.52 -2.27 -0.19
CA GLY A 55 19.50 -1.32 0.93
C GLY A 55 18.07 -1.01 1.38
N VAL A 56 17.88 -0.85 2.69
CA VAL A 56 16.60 -0.44 3.29
C VAL A 56 16.77 0.95 3.88
N MET A 57 15.91 1.89 3.49
CA MET A 57 15.88 3.24 4.05
C MET A 57 14.78 3.33 5.10
N LEU A 58 15.18 3.45 6.35
CA LEU A 58 14.23 3.69 7.45
C LEU A 58 13.93 5.19 7.54
N ASP A 59 12.65 5.51 7.64
CA ASP A 59 12.19 6.87 7.91
C ASP A 59 11.27 6.86 9.14
N GLY A 60 11.23 7.95 9.87
CA GLY A 60 10.43 8.06 11.08
C GLY A 60 10.02 9.48 11.38
N TRP A 61 8.79 9.65 11.84
CA TRP A 61 8.27 10.95 12.25
C TRP A 61 7.46 10.83 13.53
N THR A 62 7.29 11.95 14.24
CA THR A 62 6.50 12.01 15.46
C THR A 62 5.46 13.11 15.34
N THR A 63 4.22 12.77 15.71
CA THR A 63 3.13 13.74 15.79
C THR A 63 2.52 13.69 17.18
N LYS A 64 2.66 14.78 17.95
CA LYS A 64 2.22 14.88 19.35
C LYS A 64 2.79 13.74 20.21
N SER A 65 1.98 12.73 20.51
CA SER A 65 2.31 11.57 21.34
C SER A 65 2.45 10.27 20.53
N THR A 66 2.41 10.34 19.20
CA THR A 66 2.49 9.17 18.31
C THR A 66 3.77 9.19 17.51
N HIS A 67 4.55 8.12 17.62
CA HIS A 67 5.76 7.89 16.83
C HIS A 67 5.44 6.93 15.68
N TYR A 68 5.87 7.30 14.49
CA TYR A 68 5.69 6.54 13.26
C TYR A 68 7.07 6.12 12.76
N VAL A 69 7.19 4.87 12.34
CA VAL A 69 8.39 4.34 11.71
C VAL A 69 7.96 3.68 10.41
N ALA A 70 8.44 4.20 9.29
CA ALA A 70 8.33 3.56 8.00
C ALA A 70 9.48 2.55 7.87
N VAL A 71 9.10 1.28 7.89
CA VAL A 71 10.01 0.17 7.60
C VAL A 71 9.67 -0.31 6.20
N PRO A 72 10.50 -0.05 5.17
CA PRO A 72 10.40 -0.77 3.91
C PRO A 72 10.70 -2.23 4.23
N GLU A 73 9.75 -3.09 3.92
CA GLU A 73 9.72 -4.48 4.36
C GLU A 73 11.04 -5.25 4.10
N ASP A 74 11.73 -5.58 5.18
CA ASP A 74 12.86 -6.49 5.22
C ASP A 74 12.40 -7.81 5.86
N GLN A 75 12.15 -8.83 5.04
CA GLN A 75 11.74 -10.16 5.51
C GLN A 75 12.92 -11.06 5.94
N SER A 76 14.12 -10.51 6.18
CA SER A 76 15.24 -11.31 6.70
C SER A 76 15.03 -11.87 8.13
N ARG A 77 13.91 -11.57 8.82
CA ARG A 77 13.57 -12.13 10.15
C ARG A 77 12.64 -13.36 10.11
N ALA A 78 12.75 -14.22 9.11
CA ALA A 78 12.12 -15.55 9.12
C ALA A 78 13.08 -16.70 9.49
N VAL A 79 14.28 -16.40 10.01
CA VAL A 79 15.21 -17.40 10.54
C VAL A 79 15.67 -16.98 11.93
N GLU A 80 14.83 -17.23 12.94
CA GLU A 80 15.24 -17.55 14.33
C GLU A 80 13.99 -17.65 15.22
N GLN A 81 13.44 -18.86 15.35
CA GLN A 81 13.11 -19.55 16.61
C GLN A 81 12.51 -20.92 16.32
#